data_AF-A0A526XSE1-F1
#
_entry.id   AF-A0A526XSE1-F1
#
_cell.length_a   1.000
_cell.length_b   1.000
_cell.length_c   1.000
_cell.angle_alpha   90.00
_cell.angle_beta   90.00
_cell.angle_gamma   90.00
#
_symmetry.space_group_name_H-M   'P 1'
#
loop_
_entity.id
_entity.type
_entity.pdbx_description
1 polymer ?
#
loop_
_entity_poly.entity_id
_entity_poly.type
_entity_poly.pdbx_seq_one_letter_code
_entity_poly.pdbx_strand_id
1 'polypeptide(L)'
;ILDRLRNAGAGDQVDSWVGTGSNRPVQRDQVEKAIDPQTLSDLAEQTGLSRDELLDRLTRELPDAVDKLTPDGQMPVSKGPNLLDEVPGPSSSRT
;
A
#
# COMPACT_ATOMS: atom_id res chain seq x y z
N ILE A 1 -1.89 2.03 -5.66
CA ILE A 1 -0.50 1.97 -6.17
C ILE A 1 -0.01 0.53 -6.29
N LEU A 2 -0.17 -0.29 -5.25
CA LEU A 2 0.23 -1.71 -5.25
C LEU A 2 -0.37 -2.50 -6.41
N ASP A 3 -1.66 -2.32 -6.66
CA ASP A 3 -2.32 -3.00 -7.77
C ASP A 3 -1.75 -2.59 -9.14
N ARG A 4 -1.32 -1.33 -9.28
CA ARG A 4 -0.66 -0.85 -10.51
C ARG A 4 0.74 -1.44 -10.66
N LEU A 5 1.49 -1.58 -9.57
CA LEU A 5 2.79 -2.28 -9.57
C LEU A 5 2.64 -3.75 -9.94
N ARG A 6 1.62 -4.43 -9.42
CA ARG A 6 1.27 -5.79 -9.82
C ARG A 6 0.99 -5.87 -11.32
N ASN A 7 0.20 -4.93 -11.85
CA ASN A 7 -0.11 -4.82 -13.28
C ASN A 7 1.09 -4.43 -14.16
N ALA A 8 2.08 -3.73 -13.60
CA ALA A 8 3.32 -3.37 -14.30
C ALA A 8 4.28 -4.57 -14.48
N GLY A 9 4.06 -5.66 -13.74
CA GLY A 9 4.93 -6.83 -13.69
C GLY A 9 5.79 -6.92 -12.43
N ALA A 10 5.53 -6.11 -11.41
CA ALA A 10 6.19 -6.15 -10.10
C ALA A 10 5.36 -6.93 -9.05
N GLY A 11 4.58 -7.91 -9.49
CA GLY A 11 3.74 -8.73 -8.61
C GLY A 11 4.53 -9.41 -7.50
N ASP A 12 5.53 -10.22 -7.86
CA ASP A 12 6.38 -10.94 -6.90
C ASP A 12 7.11 -10.02 -5.91
N GLN A 13 7.44 -8.79 -6.32
CA GLN A 13 8.04 -7.79 -5.46
C GLN A 13 7.01 -7.26 -4.45
N VAL A 14 5.81 -6.92 -4.91
CA VAL A 14 4.72 -6.46 -4.04
C VAL A 14 4.34 -7.55 -3.04
N ASP A 15 4.21 -8.80 -3.47
CA ASP A 15 3.93 -9.94 -2.57
C ASP A 15 5.04 -10.11 -1.52
N SER A 16 6.29 -9.83 -1.89
CA SER A 16 7.42 -9.86 -0.97
C SER A 16 7.41 -8.75 0.07
N TRP A 17 6.81 -7.59 -0.23
CA TRP A 17 6.68 -6.46 0.72
C TRP A 17 5.48 -6.60 1.63
N VAL A 18 4.43 -7.25 1.15
CA VAL A 18 3.23 -7.54 1.94
C VAL A 18 3.49 -8.70 2.89
N GLY A 19 4.40 -9.62 2.55
CA GLY A 19 4.80 -10.74 3.42
C GLY A 19 5.85 -10.35 4.46
N THR A 20 6.15 -11.27 5.39
CA THR A 20 7.13 -11.08 6.47
C THR A 20 8.59 -11.39 6.04
N GLY A 21 8.84 -11.45 4.73
CA GLY A 21 10.12 -11.85 4.14
C GLY A 21 11.03 -10.65 3.86
N SER A 22 12.19 -10.89 3.24
CA SER A 22 13.06 -9.80 2.79
C SER A 22 12.45 -9.06 1.61
N ASN A 23 12.30 -7.75 1.73
CA ASN A 23 11.78 -6.89 0.67
C ASN A 23 12.62 -6.96 -0.61
N ARG A 24 12.00 -7.38 -1.72
CA ARG A 24 12.67 -7.38 -3.03
C ARG A 24 12.76 -5.98 -3.60
N PRO A 25 13.89 -5.60 -4.23
CA PRO A 25 13.97 -4.32 -4.93
C PRO A 25 13.02 -4.31 -6.12
N VAL A 26 12.30 -3.20 -6.29
CA VAL A 26 11.57 -2.90 -7.54
C VAL A 26 12.53 -2.25 -8.54
N GLN A 27 12.22 -2.35 -9.82
CA GLN A 27 12.99 -1.71 -10.90
C GLN A 27 12.35 -0.37 -11.25
N ARG A 28 13.17 0.59 -11.72
CA ARG A 28 12.68 1.90 -12.15
C ARG A 28 11.54 1.81 -13.17
N ASP A 29 11.70 0.98 -14.21
CA ASP A 29 10.67 0.78 -15.25
C ASP A 29 9.34 0.26 -14.69
N GLN A 30 9.39 -0.52 -13.61
CA GLN A 30 8.20 -1.07 -12.96
C GLN A 30 7.45 0.04 -12.19
N VAL A 31 8.19 0.89 -11.48
CA VAL A 31 7.62 2.07 -10.82
C VAL A 31 7.04 3.04 -11.85
N GLU A 32 7.78 3.30 -12.92
CA GLU A 32 7.35 4.21 -13.99
C GLU A 32 6.11 3.73 -14.73
N LYS A 33 5.95 2.40 -14.93
CA LYS A 33 4.72 1.83 -15.50
C LYS A 33 3.55 1.85 -14.53
N ALA A 34 3.82 1.75 -13.23
CA ALA A 34 2.80 1.72 -12.19
C ALA A 34 2.29 3.12 -11.81
N ILE A 35 3.11 4.16 -12.00
CA ILE A 35 2.80 5.53 -11.66
C ILE A 35 2.59 6.32 -12.94
N ASP A 36 1.38 6.85 -13.11
CA ASP A 36 1.05 7.63 -14.29
C ASP A 36 1.96 8.87 -14.43
N PRO A 37 2.31 9.26 -15.66
CA PRO A 37 3.18 10.42 -15.91
C PRO A 37 2.69 11.69 -15.24
N GLN A 38 1.38 11.88 -15.13
CA GLN A 38 0.78 13.03 -14.47
C GLN A 38 1.10 13.08 -12.98
N THR A 39 0.96 11.96 -12.28
CA THR A 39 1.29 11.88 -10.85
C THR A 39 2.77 12.11 -10.59
N LEU A 40 3.65 11.64 -11.48
CA LEU A 40 5.08 11.96 -11.40
C LEU A 40 5.35 13.46 -11.59
N SER A 41 4.66 14.10 -12.54
CA SER A 41 4.76 15.56 -12.74
C SER A 41 4.27 16.34 -11.52
N ASP A 42 3.10 15.99 -10.97
CA ASP A 42 2.55 16.64 -9.77
C ASP A 42 3.52 16.53 -8.58
N LEU A 43 4.16 15.37 -8.40
CA LEU A 43 5.16 15.15 -7.37
C LEU A 43 6.44 15.94 -7.64
N ALA A 44 6.86 16.04 -8.90
CA ALA A 44 8.04 16.81 -9.30
C ALA A 44 7.85 18.29 -8.98
N GLU A 45 6.68 18.85 -9.29
CA GLU A 45 6.34 20.24 -8.98
C GLU A 45 6.27 20.49 -7.47
N GLN A 46 5.71 19.56 -6.70
CA GLN A 46 5.60 19.69 -5.24
C GLN A 46 6.94 19.57 -4.51
N THR A 47 7.80 18.66 -4.96
CA THR A 47 9.08 18.36 -4.29
C THR A 47 10.24 19.18 -4.85
N GLY A 48 10.08 19.77 -6.04
CA GLY A 48 11.16 20.40 -6.80
C GLY A 48 12.18 19.41 -7.36
N LEU A 49 11.88 18.12 -7.34
CA LEU A 49 12.78 17.06 -7.82
C LEU A 49 12.53 16.73 -9.28
N SER A 50 13.58 16.28 -9.96
CA SER A 50 13.44 15.73 -11.30
C SER A 50 12.70 14.39 -11.26
N ARG A 51 12.00 14.04 -12.35
CA ARG A 51 11.34 12.72 -12.50
C ARG A 51 12.28 11.55 -12.18
N ASP A 52 13.53 11.62 -12.67
CA ASP A 52 14.52 10.57 -12.46
C ASP A 52 14.90 10.41 -10.98
N GLU A 53 15.03 11.52 -10.25
CA GLU A 53 15.31 11.53 -8.80
C GLU A 53 14.12 11.00 -8.00
N LEU A 54 12.90 11.36 -8.39
CA LEU A 54 11.68 10.82 -7.78
C LEU A 54 11.62 9.32 -7.97
N LEU A 55 11.86 8.83 -9.19
CA LEU A 55 11.86 7.40 -9.47
C LEU A 55 12.95 6.68 -8.66
N ASP A 56 14.16 7.22 -8.55
CA ASP A 56 15.22 6.62 -7.73
C ASP A 56 14.83 6.50 -6.26
N ARG A 57 14.24 7.57 -5.70
CA ARG A 57 13.74 7.57 -4.32
C ARG A 57 12.59 6.60 -4.15
N LEU A 58 11.58 6.63 -5.01
CA LEU A 58 10.44 5.72 -4.96
C LEU A 58 10.88 4.26 -5.02
N THR A 59 11.86 3.95 -5.87
CA THR A 59 12.39 2.58 -6.01
C THR A 59 13.05 2.08 -4.72
N ARG A 60 13.65 2.97 -3.93
CA ARG A 60 14.31 2.64 -2.65
C ARG A 60 13.34 2.62 -1.46
N GLU A 61 12.41 3.57 -1.43
CA GLU A 61 11.55 3.80 -0.26
C GLU A 61 10.24 2.99 -0.31
N LEU A 62 9.70 2.71 -1.51
CA LEU A 62 8.42 1.99 -1.65
C LEU A 62 8.41 0.61 -0.97
N PRO A 63 9.45 -0.24 -1.11
CA PRO A 63 9.45 -1.56 -0.48
C PRO A 63 9.27 -1.48 1.04
N ASP A 64 10.03 -0.60 1.69
CA ASP A 64 10.05 -0.43 3.13
C ASP A 64 8.77 0.26 3.65
N ALA A 65 8.23 1.21 2.87
CA ALA A 65 6.97 1.86 3.19
C ALA A 65 5.78 0.88 3.15
N VAL A 66 5.76 -0.07 2.21
CA VAL A 66 4.70 -1.09 2.12
C VAL A 66 4.82 -2.10 3.25
N ASP A 67 6.02 -2.59 3.54
CA ASP A 67 6.31 -3.50 4.65
C ASP A 67 5.85 -2.92 6.00
N LYS A 68 6.19 -1.66 6.28
CA LYS A 68 5.74 -0.94 7.49
C LYS A 68 4.21 -0.83 7.60
N LEU A 69 3.51 -0.81 6.47
CA LEU A 69 2.05 -0.76 6.41
C LEU A 69 1.40 -2.16 6.46
N THR A 70 2.19 -3.24 6.38
CA THR A 70 1.75 -4.64 6.38
C THR A 70 2.42 -5.47 7.49
N PRO A 71 2.43 -4.99 8.75
CA PRO A 71 3.17 -5.65 9.83
C PRO A 71 2.73 -7.09 10.12
N ASP A 72 1.47 -7.43 9.81
CA ASP A 72 0.91 -8.78 10.01
C ASP A 72 0.96 -9.67 8.75
N GLY A 73 1.72 -9.29 7.73
CA GLY A 73 1.72 -10.02 6.46
C GLY A 73 0.44 -9.80 5.62
N GLN A 74 -0.39 -8.84 6.04
CA GLN A 74 -1.68 -8.51 5.45
C GLN A 74 -1.83 -6.99 5.47
N MET A 75 -2.32 -6.42 4.37
CA MET A 75 -2.79 -5.04 4.39
C MET A 75 -3.87 -4.93 5.46
N PRO A 76 -3.86 -3.89 6.31
CA PRO A 76 -4.88 -3.72 7.34
C PRO A 76 -6.23 -3.67 6.63
N VAL A 77 -6.92 -4.82 6.62
CA VAL A 77 -8.36 -4.83 6.45
C VAL A 77 -8.84 -3.99 7.61
N SER A 78 -9.53 -2.89 7.31
CA SER A 78 -10.10 -2.01 8.31
C SER A 78 -10.93 -2.86 9.29
N LYS A 79 -10.31 -3.35 10.36
CA LYS A 79 -11.01 -3.85 11.54
C LYS A 79 -11.49 -2.61 12.26
N GLY A 80 -12.49 -1.95 11.67
CA GLY A 80 -13.40 -1.17 12.48
C GLY A 80 -13.97 -2.13 13.52
N PRO A 81 -14.02 -1.74 14.81
CA PRO A 81 -14.67 -2.57 15.80
C PRO A 81 -16.10 -2.80 15.31
N ASN A 82 -16.47 -4.06 15.12
CA ASN A 82 -17.82 -4.45 14.79
C ASN A 82 -18.67 -4.15 16.04
N LEU A 83 -19.10 -2.90 16.17
CA LEU A 83 -19.97 -2.38 17.23
C LEU A 83 -21.42 -2.87 16.98
N LEU A 84 -21.58 -4.17 16.73
CA LEU A 84 -22.87 -4.82 16.47
C LEU A 84 -23.10 -6.04 17.37
N ASP A 85 -22.15 -6.39 18.24
CA ASP A 85 -22.25 -7.54 19.17
C ASP A 85 -22.37 -7.10 20.63
N GLU A 86 -23.09 -6.01 20.93
CA GLU A 86 -23.64 -5.84 22.28
C GLU A 86 -24.94 -5.02 22.24
N VAL A 87 -25.99 -5.63 21.71
CA VAL A 87 -27.36 -5.24 22.03
C VAL A 87 -27.81 -6.16 23.18
N PRO A 88 -27.81 -5.73 24.45
CA PRO A 88 -28.58 -6.45 25.46
C PRO A 88 -30.05 -6.43 25.05
N GLY A 89 -30.61 -7.63 24.83
CA GLY A 89 -31.89 -7.85 24.19
C GLY A 89 -33.11 -7.20 24.88
N PRO A 90 -34.29 -7.25 24.24
CA PRO A 90 -35.49 -6.60 24.73
C PRO A 90 -36.02 -7.32 25.98
N SER A 91 -35.95 -6.66 27.13
CA SER A 91 -36.76 -7.04 28.28
C SER A 91 -38.24 -6.76 27.98
N SER A 92 -38.95 -7.79 27.56
CA SER A 92 -40.42 -7.81 27.52
C SER A 92 -40.92 -9.22 27.81
N SER A 93 -41.42 -9.44 29.02
CA SER A 93 -42.37 -10.48 29.45
C SER A 93 -42.70 -10.20 30.93
N ARG A 94 -43.74 -9.42 31.23
CA ARG A 94 -45.12 -9.86 31.53
C ARG A 94 -45.21 -10.82 32.73
N THR A 95 -45.54 -10.28 33.90
CA THR A 95 -46.63 -10.71 34.82
C THR A 95 -46.97 -9.53 35.72
#